data_AF-A0A061LW73-F1
#
_entry.id   AF-A0A061LW73-F1
#
_cell.length_a   1.000
_cell.length_b   1.000
_cell.length_c   1.000
_cell.angle_alpha   90.00
_cell.angle_beta   90.00
_cell.angle_gamma   90.00
#
_symmetry.space_group_name_H-M   'P 1'
#
loop_
_entity.id
_entity.type
_entity.pdbx_description
1 polymer ?
#
loop_
_entity_poly.entity_id
_entity_poly.type
_entity_poly.pdbx_seq_one_letter_code
_entity_poly.pdbx_strand_id
1 'polypeptide(L)'
;MSESRHLPPEALDAWLAAAAAKLDLDPGAVDIATVLNVARDVAHEVARPAAPLSTLLLGIAVGRAAAEGEDAATALSERAAAITALAESWRER
;
A
#
# COMPACT_ATOMS: atom_id res chain seq x y z
N MET A 1 25.77 -16.92 -12.02
CA MET A 1 25.32 -15.60 -11.57
C MET A 1 23.80 -15.63 -11.63
N SER A 2 23.12 -15.91 -10.52
CA SER A 2 21.66 -15.86 -10.51
C SER A 2 21.28 -14.38 -10.56
N GLU A 3 20.80 -13.90 -11.71
CA GLU A 3 20.16 -12.60 -11.77
C GLU A 3 19.01 -12.62 -10.76
N SER A 4 19.02 -11.66 -9.84
CA SER A 4 17.97 -11.54 -8.83
C SER A 4 16.63 -11.40 -9.55
N ARG A 5 15.73 -12.38 -9.35
CA ARG A 5 14.37 -12.41 -9.91
C ARG A 5 13.48 -11.25 -9.42
N HIS A 6 14.02 -10.37 -8.57
CA HIS A 6 13.33 -9.33 -7.84
C HIS A 6 14.09 -8.01 -7.97
N LEU A 7 13.33 -6.91 -8.07
CA LEU A 7 13.85 -5.55 -8.10
C LEU A 7 14.56 -5.22 -6.78
N PRO A 8 15.68 -4.47 -6.83
CA PRO A 8 16.27 -3.93 -5.61
C PRO A 8 15.40 -2.76 -5.08
N PRO A 9 15.49 -2.39 -3.78
CA PRO A 9 14.66 -1.35 -3.19
C PRO A 9 14.73 0.00 -3.91
N GLU A 10 15.92 0.39 -4.40
CA GLU A 10 16.15 1.64 -5.14
C GLU A 10 15.42 1.69 -6.50
N ALA A 11 14.94 0.56 -7.01
CA ALA A 11 14.18 0.51 -8.26
C ALA A 11 12.66 0.68 -8.05
N LEU A 12 12.18 0.79 -6.80
CA LEU A 12 10.75 0.90 -6.49
C LEU A 12 10.13 2.19 -7.02
N ASP A 13 10.82 3.33 -6.95
CA ASP A 13 10.33 4.60 -7.51
C ASP A 13 10.15 4.51 -9.02
N ALA A 14 11.14 3.96 -9.72
CA ALA A 14 11.09 3.75 -11.17
C ALA A 14 9.98 2.77 -11.56
N TRP A 15 9.79 1.70 -10.77
CA TRP A 15 8.71 0.76 -10.97
C TRP A 15 7.33 1.41 -10.75
N LEU A 16 7.14 2.16 -9.66
CA LEU A 16 5.90 2.86 -9.37
C LEU A 16 5.56 3.83 -10.50
N ALA A 17 6.54 4.63 -10.96
CA ALA A 17 6.35 5.53 -12.09
C ALA A 17 5.92 4.80 -13.36
N ALA A 18 6.57 3.67 -13.69
CA ALA A 18 6.22 2.86 -14.85
C ALA A 18 4.83 2.22 -14.74
N ALA A 19 4.48 1.70 -13.57
CA ALA A 19 3.17 1.09 -13.32
C ALA A 19 2.04 2.13 -13.35
N ALA A 20 2.25 3.29 -12.73
CA ALA A 20 1.30 4.40 -12.74
C ALA A 20 1.05 4.90 -14.18
N ALA A 21 2.11 5.06 -14.97
CA ALA A 21 2.00 5.44 -16.38
C ALA A 21 1.21 4.42 -17.22
N LYS A 22 1.26 3.11 -16.88
CA LYS A 22 0.46 2.08 -17.57
C LYS A 22 -1.02 2.12 -17.22
N LEU A 23 -1.36 2.69 -16.06
CA LEU A 23 -2.72 2.76 -15.55
C LEU A 23 -3.33 4.16 -15.68
N ASP A 24 -2.60 5.11 -16.29
CA ASP A 24 -2.98 6.53 -16.39
C ASP A 24 -3.23 7.17 -15.01
N LEU A 25 -2.32 6.89 -14.06
CA LEU A 25 -2.37 7.38 -12.68
C LEU A 25 -1.22 8.34 -12.39
N ASP A 26 -1.43 9.23 -11.43
CA ASP A 26 -0.37 10.05 -10.85
C ASP A 26 0.47 9.21 -9.86
N PRO A 27 1.77 8.99 -10.12
CA PRO A 27 2.64 8.29 -9.16
C PRO A 27 2.81 9.06 -7.84
N GLY A 28 2.61 10.37 -7.82
CA GLY A 28 2.69 11.21 -6.61
C GLY A 28 1.57 10.95 -5.60
N ALA A 29 0.49 10.27 -6.00
CA ALA A 29 -0.63 9.92 -5.12
C ALA A 29 -0.33 8.73 -4.20
N VAL A 30 0.80 8.03 -4.39
CA VAL A 30 1.16 6.83 -3.63
C VAL A 30 2.45 7.05 -2.86
N ASP A 31 2.36 7.11 -1.53
CA ASP A 31 3.53 6.97 -0.67
C ASP A 31 3.92 5.49 -0.53
N ILE A 32 5.02 5.11 -1.18
CA ILE A 32 5.57 3.75 -1.17
C ILE A 32 5.81 3.27 0.27
N ALA A 33 6.38 4.11 1.12
CA ALA A 33 6.75 3.72 2.48
C ALA A 33 5.51 3.34 3.29
N THR A 34 4.45 4.16 3.22
CA THR A 34 3.17 3.89 3.87
C THR A 34 2.55 2.57 3.40
N VAL A 35 2.48 2.32 2.09
CA VAL A 35 1.90 1.06 1.56
C VAL A 35 2.71 -0.16 2.00
N LEU A 36 4.04 -0.09 1.94
CA LEU A 36 4.91 -1.19 2.35
C LEU A 36 4.87 -1.46 3.86
N ASN A 37 4.69 -0.42 4.69
CA ASN A 37 4.51 -0.58 6.13
C ASN A 37 3.19 -1.27 6.44
N VAL A 38 2.07 -0.87 5.82
CA VAL A 38 0.77 -1.56 5.98
C VAL A 38 0.89 -3.04 5.59
N ALA A 39 1.50 -3.33 4.44
CA ALA A 39 1.70 -4.70 4.00
C ALA A 39 2.56 -5.52 4.99
N ARG A 40 3.62 -4.91 5.54
CA ARG A 40 4.49 -5.52 6.54
C ARG A 40 3.71 -5.84 7.82
N ASP A 41 3.01 -4.85 8.38
CA ASP A 41 2.32 -5.00 9.66
C ASP A 41 1.20 -6.03 9.54
N VAL A 42 0.39 -5.96 8.49
CA VAL A 42 -0.65 -6.98 8.23
C VAL A 42 -0.06 -8.38 8.05
N ALA A 43 1.06 -8.51 7.35
CA ALA A 43 1.72 -9.80 7.15
C ALA A 43 2.24 -10.41 8.47
N HIS A 44 2.69 -9.57 9.40
CA HIS A 44 3.22 -10.00 10.69
C HIS A 44 2.12 -10.27 11.72
N GLU A 45 1.13 -9.39 11.79
CA GLU A 45 0.13 -9.39 12.87
C GLU A 45 -1.12 -10.20 12.55
N VAL A 46 -1.46 -10.36 11.27
CA VAL A 46 -2.66 -11.11 10.83
C VAL A 46 -2.25 -12.41 10.17
N ALA A 47 -1.73 -12.33 8.94
CA ALA A 47 -1.18 -13.47 8.19
C ALA A 47 -0.54 -12.96 6.90
N ARG A 48 0.49 -13.65 6.40
CA ARG A 48 1.13 -13.32 5.11
C ARG A 48 0.13 -13.15 3.94
N PRO A 49 -0.89 -14.00 3.75
CA PRO A 49 -1.88 -13.81 2.70
C PRO A 49 -2.79 -12.59 2.88
N ALA A 50 -2.89 -12.01 4.08
CA ALA A 50 -3.72 -10.84 4.34
C ALA A 50 -3.11 -9.55 3.77
N ALA A 51 -1.79 -9.46 3.63
CA ALA A 51 -1.11 -8.26 3.12
C ALA A 51 -1.62 -7.79 1.73
N PRO A 52 -1.68 -8.64 0.68
CA PRO A 52 -2.24 -8.22 -0.62
C PRO A 52 -3.74 -7.89 -0.55
N LEU A 53 -4.51 -8.54 0.33
CA LEU A 53 -5.94 -8.25 0.50
C LEU A 53 -6.15 -6.86 1.12
N SER A 54 -5.40 -6.54 2.17
CA SER A 54 -5.48 -5.27 2.88
C SER A 54 -4.99 -4.10 2.02
N THR A 55 -3.93 -4.27 1.24
CA THR A 55 -3.42 -3.22 0.33
C THR A 55 -4.36 -2.97 -0.86
N LEU A 56 -5.04 -4.00 -1.37
CA LEU A 56 -6.12 -3.82 -2.35
C LEU A 56 -7.29 -3.02 -1.76
N LEU A 57 -7.76 -3.39 -0.56
CA LEU A 57 -8.84 -2.68 0.14
C LEU A 57 -8.46 -1.23 0.47
N LEU A 58 -7.21 -0.99 0.87
CA LEU A 58 -6.67 0.36 1.08
C LEU A 58 -6.80 1.20 -0.19
N GLY A 59 -6.36 0.67 -1.34
CA GLY A 59 -6.48 1.36 -2.62
C GLY A 59 -7.94 1.65 -3.01
N ILE A 60 -8.87 0.71 -2.80
CA ILE A 60 -10.30 0.93 -3.04
C ILE A 60 -10.86 2.04 -2.13
N ALA A 61 -10.49 2.04 -0.84
CA ALA A 61 -10.95 3.05 0.11
C ALA A 61 -10.43 4.45 -0.24
N VAL A 62 -9.16 4.57 -0.61
CA VAL A 62 -8.55 5.82 -1.06
C VAL A 62 -9.22 6.33 -2.35
N GLY A 63 -9.44 5.45 -3.32
CA GLY A 63 -10.12 5.83 -4.58
C GLY A 63 -11.55 6.33 -4.36
N ARG A 64 -12.28 5.75 -3.40
CA ARG A 64 -13.62 6.23 -3.02
C ARG A 64 -13.56 7.61 -2.34
N ALA A 65 -12.65 7.80 -1.40
CA ALA A 65 -12.44 9.08 -0.73
C ALA A 65 -12.11 10.20 -1.73
N ALA A 66 -11.20 9.91 -2.68
CA ALA A 66 -10.87 10.85 -3.76
C ALA A 66 -12.08 11.19 -4.64
N ALA A 67 -12.94 10.21 -4.96
CA ALA A 67 -14.18 10.46 -5.70
C ALA A 67 -15.19 11.33 -4.93
N GLU A 68 -15.10 11.36 -3.61
CA GLU A 68 -15.89 12.20 -2.71
C GLU A 68 -15.24 13.58 -2.46
N GLY A 69 -14.07 13.85 -3.06
CA GLY A 69 -13.36 15.13 -2.99
C GLY A 69 -12.30 15.22 -1.90
N GLU A 70 -11.98 14.12 -1.21
CA GLU A 70 -10.88 14.05 -0.25
C GLU A 70 -9.52 14.04 -0.98
N ASP A 71 -8.49 14.64 -0.38
CA ASP A 71 -7.12 14.53 -0.88
C ASP A 71 -6.62 13.08 -0.75
N ALA A 72 -6.08 12.51 -1.83
CA ALA A 72 -5.71 11.10 -1.88
C ALA A 72 -4.57 10.73 -0.91
N ALA A 73 -3.62 11.65 -0.69
CA ALA A 73 -2.52 11.43 0.26
C ALA A 73 -3.02 11.42 1.70
N THR A 74 -3.94 12.33 2.03
CA THR A 74 -4.62 12.39 3.32
C THR A 74 -5.43 11.10 3.56
N ALA A 75 -6.25 10.71 2.59
CA ALA A 75 -7.03 9.48 2.65
C ALA A 75 -6.14 8.24 2.79
N LEU A 76 -5.01 8.18 2.08
CA LEU A 76 -4.03 7.10 2.19
C LEU A 76 -3.48 7.00 3.62
N SER A 77 -3.02 8.11 4.18
CA SER A 77 -2.47 8.15 5.53
C SER A 77 -3.49 7.71 6.58
N GLU A 78 -4.72 8.22 6.52
CA GLU A 78 -5.76 7.88 7.50
C GLU A 78 -6.20 6.41 7.41
N ARG A 79 -6.40 5.89 6.20
CA ARG A 79 -6.86 4.51 5.99
C ARG A 79 -5.74 3.51 6.28
N ALA A 80 -4.49 3.87 5.98
CA ALA A 80 -3.31 3.08 6.37
C ALA A 80 -3.24 2.95 7.89
N ALA A 81 -3.36 4.06 8.64
CA ALA A 81 -3.36 4.04 10.09
C ALA A 81 -4.50 3.16 10.66
N ALA A 82 -5.70 3.25 10.09
CA ALA A 82 -6.84 2.43 10.50
C ALA A 82 -6.59 0.92 10.26
N ILE A 83 -5.99 0.55 9.13
CA ILE A 83 -5.68 -0.85 8.83
C ILE A 83 -4.56 -1.38 9.74
N THR A 84 -3.51 -0.59 9.99
CA THR A 84 -2.42 -0.99 10.91
C THR A 84 -2.95 -1.19 12.33
N ALA A 85 -3.74 -0.25 12.86
CA ALA A 85 -4.35 -0.38 14.18
C ALA A 85 -5.29 -1.61 14.28
N LEU A 86 -6.04 -1.89 13.21
CA LEU A 86 -6.83 -3.11 13.13
C LEU A 86 -5.93 -4.34 13.19
N ALA A 87 -4.87 -4.41 12.37
CA ALA A 87 -3.93 -5.53 12.35
C ALA A 87 -3.32 -5.81 13.73
N GLU A 88 -2.89 -4.77 14.45
CA GLU A 88 -2.35 -4.88 15.80
C GLU A 88 -3.34 -5.51 16.78
N SER A 89 -4.64 -5.16 16.69
CA SER A 89 -5.69 -5.73 17.54
C SER A 89 -5.95 -7.23 17.31
N TRP A 90 -5.48 -7.79 16.19
CA TRP A 90 -5.60 -9.21 15.89
C TRP A 90 -4.46 -10.05 16.47
N ARG A 91 -3.35 -9.44 16.92
CA ARG A 91 -2.23 -10.15 17.57
C ARG A 91 -2.68 -10.97 18.79
N GLU A 92 -3.72 -10.50 19.48
CA GLU A 92 -4.21 -11.07 20.74
C GLU A 92 -5.40 -12.03 20.57
N ARG A 93 -5.81 -12.32 19.33
CA ARG A 93 -6.96 -13.19 19.00
C ARG A 93 -6.52 -14.58 18.53
#